data_AF-A0A644T366-F1
#
_entry.id   AF-A0A644T366-F1
#
_cell.length_a   1.000
_cell.length_b   1.000
_cell.length_c   1.000
_cell.angle_alpha   90.00
_cell.angle_beta   90.00
_cell.angle_gamma   90.00
#
_symmetry.space_group_name_H-M   'P 1'
#
loop_
_entity.id
_entity.type
_entity.pdbx_description
1 polymer ?
#
loop_
_entity_poly.entity_id
_entity_poly.type
_entity_poly.pdbx_seq_one_letter_code
_entity_poly.pdbx_strand_id
1 'polypeptide(L)'
;MTRNKKLLIVLLALAVLTGGYFLYMAWAFPAERCEAAKHLDSPQMAGDCYACHMKSTPRLAQEWYESKHGITLVRCQTCHGMPDGKGAIPFTRKPGVEVCARCHSLSIQRMEAKFGKRDDCSACHPNHQSPMHGKAYEYRMPSGKTDW
;
A
#
# COMPACT_ATOMS: atom_id res chain seq x y z
N MET A 1 -55.61 -7.45 10.57
CA MET A 1 -54.35 -8.17 10.26
C MET A 1 -53.66 -8.55 11.57
N THR A 2 -53.43 -9.84 11.83
CA THR A 2 -52.88 -10.33 13.11
C THR A 2 -51.43 -9.89 13.29
N ARG A 3 -50.98 -9.69 14.55
CA ARG A 3 -49.61 -9.25 14.91
C ARG A 3 -48.53 -10.07 14.19
N ASN A 4 -48.76 -11.37 14.02
CA ASN A 4 -47.85 -12.29 13.34
C ASN A 4 -47.74 -12.01 11.82
N LYS A 5 -48.84 -11.58 11.17
CA LYS A 5 -48.82 -11.19 9.74
C LYS A 5 -48.04 -9.90 9.51
N LYS A 6 -48.15 -8.92 10.43
CA LYS A 6 -47.33 -7.69 10.38
C LYS A 6 -45.85 -7.99 10.58
N LEU A 7 -45.51 -8.87 11.51
CA LEU A 7 -44.13 -9.28 11.77
C LEU A 7 -43.51 -9.99 10.55
N LEU A 8 -44.26 -10.90 9.91
CA LEU A 8 -43.84 -11.58 8.68
C LEU A 8 -43.57 -10.61 7.53
N ILE A 9 -44.42 -9.61 7.33
CA ILE A 9 -44.24 -8.59 6.28
C ILE A 9 -42.99 -7.75 6.52
N VAL A 10 -42.71 -7.37 7.79
CA VAL A 10 -41.50 -6.61 8.15
C VAL A 10 -40.23 -7.44 7.90
N LEU A 11 -40.24 -8.72 8.28
CA LEU A 11 -39.10 -9.60 8.06
C LEU A 11 -38.82 -9.83 6.57
N LEU A 12 -39.87 -9.98 5.75
CA LEU A 12 -39.73 -10.10 4.30
C LEU A 12 -39.19 -8.81 3.66
N ALA A 13 -39.69 -7.64 4.09
CA ALA A 13 -39.17 -6.36 3.61
C ALA A 13 -37.69 -6.17 3.95
N LEU A 14 -37.28 -6.52 5.18
CA LEU A 14 -35.87 -6.49 5.58
C LEU A 14 -35.02 -7.46 4.77
N ALA A 15 -35.50 -8.68 4.51
CA ALA A 15 -34.79 -9.65 3.70
C ALA A 15 -34.58 -9.15 2.26
N VAL A 16 -35.60 -8.53 1.66
CA VAL A 16 -35.52 -7.94 0.31
C VAL A 16 -34.54 -6.76 0.29
N LEU A 17 -34.59 -5.86 1.27
CA LEU A 17 -33.66 -4.73 1.36
C LEU A 17 -32.22 -5.19 1.53
N THR A 18 -31.99 -6.16 2.41
CA THR A 18 -30.66 -6.72 2.67
C THR A 18 -30.14 -7.44 1.42
N GLY A 19 -30.97 -8.26 0.78
CA GLY A 19 -30.63 -8.95 -0.46
C GLY A 19 -30.33 -7.99 -1.61
N GLY A 20 -31.16 -6.95 -1.78
CA GLY A 20 -30.96 -5.88 -2.76
C GLY A 20 -29.67 -5.10 -2.52
N TYR A 21 -29.34 -4.79 -1.26
CA TYR A 21 -28.06 -4.18 -0.90
C TYR A 21 -26.87 -5.06 -1.30
N PHE A 22 -26.89 -6.36 -0.99
CA PHE A 22 -25.80 -7.25 -1.36
C PHE A 22 -25.68 -7.46 -2.88
N LEU A 23 -26.80 -7.53 -3.60
CA LEU A 23 -26.81 -7.59 -5.07
C LEU A 23 -26.24 -6.30 -5.67
N TYR A 24 -26.64 -5.14 -5.16
CA TYR A 24 -26.10 -3.85 -5.57
C TYR A 24 -24.60 -3.77 -5.32
N MET A 25 -24.12 -4.16 -4.12
CA MET A 25 -22.70 -4.17 -3.81
C MET A 25 -21.91 -5.14 -4.71
N ALA A 26 -22.46 -6.31 -5.04
CA ALA A 26 -21.82 -7.25 -5.97
C ALA A 26 -21.75 -6.71 -7.41
N TRP A 27 -22.77 -5.99 -7.86
CA TRP A 27 -22.83 -5.39 -9.19
C TRP A 27 -22.01 -4.10 -9.32
N ALA A 28 -22.05 -3.23 -8.31
CA ALA A 28 -21.33 -1.97 -8.28
C ALA A 28 -19.83 -2.14 -8.02
N PHE A 29 -19.44 -3.24 -7.37
CA PHE A 29 -18.03 -3.58 -7.10
C PHE A 29 -17.71 -5.00 -7.63
N PRO A 30 -17.79 -5.22 -8.96
CA PRO A 30 -17.50 -6.52 -9.54
C PRO A 30 -15.99 -6.75 -9.48
N ALA A 31 -15.55 -7.53 -8.51
CA ALA A 31 -14.28 -8.26 -8.52
C ALA A 31 -12.95 -7.48 -8.78
N GLU A 32 -12.77 -6.31 -8.18
CA GLU A 32 -11.42 -5.80 -7.84
C GLU A 32 -11.20 -5.91 -6.33
N ARG A 33 -11.53 -7.07 -5.74
CA ARG A 33 -11.14 -7.38 -4.37
C ARG A 33 -9.66 -7.74 -4.35
N CYS A 34 -8.80 -6.71 -4.39
CA CYS A 34 -7.42 -6.70 -3.87
C CYS A 34 -6.67 -8.05 -3.95
N GLU A 35 -6.71 -8.75 -5.07
CA GLU A 35 -5.85 -9.88 -5.33
C GLU A 35 -4.53 -9.27 -5.77
N ALA A 36 -3.78 -8.78 -4.77
CA ALA A 36 -2.53 -8.03 -4.87
C ALA A 36 -2.25 -7.55 -6.30
N ALA A 37 -2.90 -6.45 -6.72
CA ALA A 37 -2.86 -5.93 -8.09
C ALA A 37 -1.49 -6.22 -8.69
N LYS A 38 -1.43 -7.19 -9.61
CA LYS A 38 -0.19 -7.46 -10.35
C LYS A 38 0.25 -6.10 -10.87
N HIS A 39 1.45 -5.67 -10.46
CA HIS A 39 1.95 -4.38 -10.91
C HIS A 39 1.92 -4.38 -12.43
N LEU A 40 1.59 -3.23 -13.01
CA LEU A 40 1.25 -3.07 -14.41
C LEU A 40 2.16 -3.91 -15.33
N ASP A 41 1.57 -4.90 -15.99
CA ASP A 41 2.15 -5.56 -17.17
C ASP A 41 1.99 -4.65 -18.42
N SER A 42 1.38 -3.46 -18.27
CA SER A 42 1.16 -2.48 -19.33
C SER A 42 2.43 -1.66 -19.58
N PRO A 43 3.06 -1.79 -20.77
CA PRO A 43 4.28 -1.04 -21.11
C PRO A 43 4.06 0.47 -21.19
N GLN A 44 2.84 0.93 -21.49
CA GLN A 44 2.56 2.36 -21.69
C GLN A 44 2.58 3.14 -20.37
N MET A 45 2.26 2.46 -19.26
CA MET A 45 2.23 3.04 -17.92
C MET A 45 3.44 2.60 -17.07
N ALA A 46 4.34 1.79 -17.66
CA ALA A 46 5.55 1.33 -17.00
C ALA A 46 6.46 2.53 -16.70
N GLY A 47 6.66 2.82 -15.41
CA GLY A 47 7.49 3.92 -14.94
C GLY A 47 6.72 5.13 -14.41
N ASP A 48 5.41 5.26 -14.68
CA ASP A 48 4.54 6.23 -14.01
C ASP A 48 3.90 5.65 -12.76
N CYS A 49 4.77 5.23 -11.83
CA CYS A 49 4.34 4.66 -10.56
C CYS A 49 3.53 5.69 -9.77
N TYR A 50 3.94 6.96 -9.80
CA TYR A 50 3.36 8.00 -8.97
C TYR A 50 1.91 8.33 -9.35
N ALA A 51 1.56 8.46 -10.64
CA ALA A 51 0.18 8.81 -11.01
C ALA A 51 -0.85 7.75 -10.58
N CYS A 52 -0.47 6.48 -10.62
CA CYS A 52 -1.30 5.39 -10.11
C CYS A 52 -1.31 5.40 -8.56
N HIS A 53 -0.14 5.48 -7.92
CA HIS A 53 -0.02 5.42 -6.46
C HIS A 53 -0.60 6.63 -5.73
N MET A 54 -0.70 7.79 -6.38
CA MET A 54 -1.45 8.94 -5.85
C MET A 54 -2.95 8.68 -5.73
N LYS A 55 -3.50 7.76 -6.53
CA LYS A 55 -4.92 7.38 -6.49
C LYS A 55 -5.14 6.15 -5.62
N SER A 56 -4.28 5.14 -5.76
CA SER A 56 -4.44 3.84 -5.10
C SER A 56 -3.85 3.80 -3.69
N THR A 57 -2.80 4.58 -3.42
CA THR A 57 -2.15 4.67 -2.10
C THR A 57 -1.73 6.12 -1.77
N PRO A 58 -2.67 7.07 -1.73
CA PRO A 58 -2.37 8.52 -1.67
C PRO A 58 -1.43 8.89 -0.52
N ARG A 59 -1.62 8.32 0.68
CA ARG A 59 -0.74 8.57 1.82
C ARG A 59 0.71 8.17 1.54
N LEU A 60 0.92 7.00 0.93
CA LEU A 60 2.28 6.49 0.66
C LEU A 60 2.99 7.31 -0.40
N ALA A 61 2.25 7.73 -1.42
CA ALA A 61 2.77 8.57 -2.47
C ALA A 61 3.14 9.95 -1.92
N GLN A 62 2.34 10.51 -1.01
CA GLN A 62 2.64 11.76 -0.32
C GLN A 62 3.86 11.63 0.61
N GLU A 63 3.92 10.59 1.44
CA GLU A 63 5.06 10.34 2.35
C GLU A 63 6.38 10.19 1.57
N TRP A 64 6.35 9.52 0.42
CA TRP A 64 7.51 9.48 -0.47
C TRP A 64 7.85 10.85 -1.03
N TYR A 65 6.86 11.58 -1.56
CA TYR A 65 7.06 12.91 -2.16
C TYR A 65 7.72 13.89 -1.18
N GLU A 66 7.34 13.84 0.10
CA GLU A 66 7.89 14.69 1.16
C GLU A 66 9.20 14.17 1.76
N SER A 67 9.56 12.90 1.51
CA SER A 67 10.78 12.30 2.02
C SER A 67 12.04 12.88 1.35
N LYS A 68 13.21 12.67 1.98
CA LYS A 68 14.50 13.02 1.37
C LYS A 68 14.72 12.36 0.01
N HIS A 69 14.19 11.15 -0.20
CA HIS A 69 14.28 10.45 -1.48
C HIS A 69 13.36 11.07 -2.54
N GLY A 70 12.15 11.50 -2.17
CA GLY A 70 11.22 12.19 -3.08
C GLY A 70 11.74 13.56 -3.51
N ILE A 71 12.18 14.39 -2.57
CA ILE A 71 12.69 15.74 -2.88
C ILE A 71 14.00 15.72 -3.68
N THR A 72 14.77 14.62 -3.60
CA THR A 72 15.99 14.41 -4.40
C THR A 72 15.72 13.62 -5.69
N LEU A 73 14.45 13.38 -6.02
CA LEU A 73 14.00 12.73 -7.24
C LEU A 73 14.52 11.29 -7.41
N VAL A 74 14.77 10.58 -6.30
CA VAL A 74 15.06 9.14 -6.33
C VAL A 74 13.79 8.41 -6.76
N ARG A 75 13.82 7.90 -8.00
CA ARG A 75 12.67 7.22 -8.61
C ARG A 75 12.30 5.95 -7.86
N CYS A 76 11.02 5.59 -7.87
CA CYS A 76 10.49 4.41 -7.17
C CYS A 76 11.24 3.12 -7.55
N GLN A 77 11.54 2.97 -8.84
CA GLN A 77 12.22 1.81 -9.43
C GLN A 77 13.69 1.67 -9.01
N THR A 78 14.32 2.72 -8.49
CA THR A 78 15.65 2.64 -7.87
C THR A 78 15.66 1.64 -6.71
N CYS A 79 14.56 1.60 -5.94
CA CYS A 79 14.43 0.69 -4.80
C CYS A 79 13.57 -0.52 -5.09
N HIS A 80 12.48 -0.34 -5.86
CA HIS A 80 11.50 -1.38 -6.12
C HIS A 80 11.76 -2.21 -7.37
N GLY A 81 12.65 -1.78 -8.27
CA GLY A 81 12.81 -2.39 -9.60
C GLY A 81 11.70 -2.00 -10.58
N MET A 82 11.83 -2.48 -11.81
CA MET A 82 10.80 -2.28 -12.85
C MET A 82 9.85 -3.49 -12.90
N PRO A 83 8.52 -3.28 -12.91
CA PRO A 83 7.54 -4.37 -12.96
C PRO A 83 7.70 -5.33 -14.14
N ASP A 84 8.22 -4.85 -15.27
CA ASP A 84 8.48 -5.63 -16.48
C ASP A 84 9.73 -6.53 -16.39
N GLY A 85 10.41 -6.53 -15.26
CA GLY A 85 11.63 -7.30 -15.01
C GLY A 85 12.88 -6.76 -15.70
N LYS A 86 12.81 -5.65 -16.44
CA LYS A 86 13.94 -5.06 -17.18
C LYS A 86 14.73 -4.03 -16.37
N GLY A 87 14.42 -3.88 -15.08
CA GLY A 87 15.09 -2.96 -14.18
C GLY A 87 16.48 -3.44 -13.74
N ALA A 88 17.25 -2.55 -13.12
CA ALA A 88 18.56 -2.89 -12.54
C ALA A 88 18.48 -3.83 -11.32
N ILE A 89 17.27 -4.04 -10.79
CA ILE A 89 16.96 -4.98 -9.72
C ILE A 89 15.64 -5.69 -10.00
N PRO A 90 15.47 -6.91 -9.45
CA PRO A 90 14.19 -7.58 -9.46
C PRO A 90 13.10 -6.71 -8.86
N PHE A 91 11.91 -6.78 -9.44
CA PHE A 91 10.77 -6.05 -8.90
C PHE A 91 10.36 -6.60 -7.53
N THR A 92 10.27 -5.75 -6.52
CA THR A 92 9.75 -6.10 -5.19
C THR A 92 8.97 -4.95 -4.57
N ARG A 93 7.81 -5.26 -3.99
CA ARG A 93 7.01 -4.28 -3.25
C ARG A 93 7.68 -3.85 -1.93
N LYS A 94 8.51 -4.71 -1.33
CA LYS A 94 9.25 -4.42 -0.10
C LYS A 94 10.73 -4.72 -0.35
N PRO A 95 11.52 -3.71 -0.73
CA PRO A 95 12.96 -3.86 -0.92
C PRO A 95 13.64 -4.26 0.40
N GLY A 96 14.66 -5.12 0.31
CA GLY A 96 15.53 -5.40 1.45
C GLY A 96 16.58 -4.32 1.66
N VAL A 97 17.31 -4.41 2.77
CA VAL A 97 18.33 -3.42 3.18
C VAL A 97 19.53 -3.36 2.23
N GLU A 98 19.74 -4.39 1.43
CA GLU A 98 20.78 -4.46 0.40
C GLU A 98 20.63 -3.36 -0.66
N VAL A 99 19.42 -2.91 -0.93
CA VAL A 99 19.16 -1.79 -1.84
C VAL A 99 19.70 -0.48 -1.25
N CYS A 100 19.56 -0.29 0.06
CA CYS A 100 20.06 0.88 0.78
C CYS A 100 21.60 0.95 0.71
N ALA A 101 22.27 -0.20 0.81
CA ALA A 101 23.73 -0.31 0.77
C ALA A 101 24.35 0.17 -0.54
N ARG A 102 23.59 0.22 -1.64
CA ARG A 102 24.07 0.74 -2.93
C ARG A 102 24.45 2.22 -2.89
N CYS A 103 23.78 2.99 -2.04
CA CYS A 103 24.03 4.43 -1.86
C CYS A 103 24.60 4.76 -0.48
N HIS A 104 24.28 3.96 0.54
CA HIS A 104 24.60 4.23 1.94
C HIS A 104 25.59 3.23 2.57
N SER A 105 26.42 2.55 1.75
CA SER A 105 27.38 1.54 2.21
C SER A 105 28.24 2.02 3.38
N LEU A 106 28.80 3.23 3.31
CA LEU A 106 29.66 3.78 4.35
C LEU A 106 28.91 4.00 5.68
N SER A 107 27.68 4.52 5.60
CA SER A 107 26.85 4.73 6.79
C SER A 107 26.43 3.39 7.40
N ILE A 108 26.05 2.42 6.57
CA ILE A 108 25.67 1.07 7.02
C ILE A 108 26.86 0.40 7.69
N GLN A 109 28.06 0.39 7.09
CA GLN A 109 29.26 -0.19 7.71
C GLN A 109 29.57 0.42 9.07
N ARG A 110 29.45 1.76 9.20
CA ARG A 110 29.63 2.44 10.49
C ARG A 110 28.59 2.02 11.52
N MET A 111 27.33 1.85 11.10
CA MET A 111 26.26 1.40 11.98
C MET A 111 26.44 -0.06 12.39
N GLU A 112 26.82 -0.94 11.47
CA GLU A 112 27.10 -2.35 11.74
C GLU A 112 28.28 -2.51 12.71
N ALA A 113 29.35 -1.74 12.52
CA ALA A 113 30.50 -1.75 13.42
C ALA A 113 30.14 -1.31 14.84
N LYS A 114 29.20 -0.37 14.99
CA LYS A 114 28.82 0.21 16.28
C LYS A 114 27.70 -0.56 17.00
N PHE A 115 26.76 -1.13 16.25
CA PHE A 115 25.51 -1.67 16.80
C PHE A 115 25.22 -3.12 16.38
N GLY A 116 26.15 -3.74 15.63
CA GLY A 116 25.95 -5.03 14.98
C GLY A 116 25.09 -4.94 13.72
N LYS A 117 25.06 -6.03 12.94
CA LYS A 117 24.22 -6.13 11.74
C LYS A 117 22.74 -6.00 12.11
N ARG A 118 22.00 -5.19 11.34
CA ARG A 118 20.56 -4.98 11.49
C ARG A 118 19.89 -5.04 10.12
N ASP A 119 18.74 -5.71 10.07
CA ASP A 119 17.94 -5.83 8.84
C ASP A 119 16.83 -4.76 8.74
N ASP A 120 16.82 -3.79 9.67
CA ASP A 120 15.89 -2.66 9.70
C ASP A 120 16.65 -1.36 10.00
N CYS A 121 17.06 -0.67 8.93
CA CYS A 121 17.75 0.62 9.03
C CYS A 121 16.82 1.75 9.50
N SER A 122 15.51 1.57 9.40
CA SER A 122 14.50 2.59 9.69
C SER A 122 14.13 2.71 11.16
N ALA A 123 14.38 1.67 11.96
CA ALA A 123 13.97 1.64 13.36
C ALA A 123 14.73 2.61 14.28
N CYS A 124 15.94 3.05 13.92
CA CYS A 124 16.87 3.59 14.92
C CYS A 124 16.90 5.12 15.11
N HIS A 125 16.50 5.95 14.13
CA HIS A 125 16.59 7.41 14.26
C HIS A 125 15.41 8.14 13.60
N PRO A 126 14.96 9.31 14.12
CA PRO A 126 13.81 10.05 13.56
C PRO A 126 13.93 10.35 12.06
N ASN A 127 15.14 10.68 11.59
CA ASN A 127 15.42 10.93 10.17
C ASN A 127 15.28 9.67 9.29
N HIS A 128 15.36 8.49 9.90
CA HIS A 128 15.17 7.19 9.28
C HIS A 128 13.89 6.47 9.73
N GLN A 129 13.00 7.08 10.52
CA GLN A 129 11.71 6.47 10.88
C GLN A 129 10.60 6.68 9.83
N SER A 130 10.79 7.62 8.88
CA SER A 130 9.91 7.83 7.71
C SER A 130 10.53 7.70 6.28
N PRO A 131 11.76 7.19 6.05
CA PRO A 131 12.51 7.33 4.80
C PRO A 131 12.03 6.40 3.68
N MET A 132 11.21 5.40 4.02
CA MET A 132 10.76 4.33 3.12
C MET A 132 9.23 4.27 3.08
N HIS A 133 8.58 5.44 3.01
CA HIS A 133 7.12 5.67 3.05
C HIS A 133 6.48 5.65 4.46
N GLY A 134 7.18 6.06 5.53
CA GLY A 134 6.55 6.13 6.86
C GLY A 134 6.00 4.79 7.39
N LYS A 135 4.93 4.86 8.19
CA LYS A 135 4.20 3.68 8.72
C LYS A 135 3.24 3.07 7.68
N ALA A 136 3.61 3.12 6.40
CA ALA A 136 2.84 2.66 5.25
C ALA A 136 2.15 1.31 5.42
N TYR A 137 2.88 0.37 6.01
CA TYR A 137 2.49 -1.04 6.13
C TYR A 137 2.04 -1.42 7.53
N GLU A 138 2.26 -0.57 8.53
CA GLU A 138 1.75 -0.77 9.91
C GLU A 138 0.26 -0.46 10.00
N TYR A 139 -0.27 0.34 9.07
CA TYR A 139 -1.71 0.59 8.95
C TYR A 139 -2.27 -0.02 7.67
N ARG A 140 -2.29 -1.35 7.60
CA ARG A 140 -3.30 -2.04 6.78
C ARG A 140 -4.64 -1.76 7.45
N MET A 141 -5.39 -0.76 6.96
CA MET A 141 -6.69 -0.39 7.50
C MET A 141 -7.57 -1.63 7.73
N PRO A 142 -7.98 -1.97 8.96
CA PRO A 142 -9.15 -2.76 9.18
C PRO A 142 -10.36 -1.83 9.00
N SER A 143 -11.09 -2.06 7.91
CA SER A 143 -12.52 -1.79 7.74
C SER A 143 -13.11 -0.50 8.34
N GLY A 144 -13.42 0.46 7.46
CA GLY A 144 -14.72 1.15 7.44
C GLY A 144 -15.34 1.62 8.76
N LYS A 145 -14.58 2.19 9.69
CA LYS A 145 -15.14 2.98 10.79
C LYS A 145 -14.49 4.35 10.84
N THR A 146 -15.30 5.35 10.54
CA THR A 146 -15.07 6.73 10.94
C THR A 146 -15.40 6.82 12.42
N ASP A 147 -14.38 6.95 13.26
CA ASP A 147 -14.58 7.36 14.64
C ASP A 147 -14.24 8.86 14.73
N TRP A 148 -15.16 9.55 15.39
CA TRP A 148 -15.33 11.00 15.54
C TRP A 148 -14.15 11.71 16.21
#